data_AF-A0A655J0T3-F1
#
_entry.id   AF-A0A655J0T3-F1
#
_cell.length_a   1.000
_cell.length_b   1.000
_cell.length_c   1.000
_cell.angle_alpha   90.00
_cell.angle_beta   90.00
_cell.angle_gamma   90.00
#
_symmetry.space_group_name_H-M   'P 1'
#
loop_
_entity.id
_entity.type
_entity.pdbx_description
1 polymer ?
#
loop_
_entity_poly.entity_id
_entity_poly.type
_entity_poly.pdbx_seq_one_letter_code
_entity_poly.pdbx_strand_id
1 'polypeptide(L)'
;MNSRLFRFDFDRTHFGDHGLESSTISCPADTLYSALCVEALRMGGQQLLGELVACSTLRLTDLLPYVGPDYLVPKPLHSVRSDGSSMQKKLAKKIGFLPAAQLGSFLDGTADLNEPPR
;
A
#
# COMPACT_ATOMS: atom_id res chain seq x y z
N MET A 1 10.94 2.03 -16.03
CA MET A 1 10.04 3.02 -15.40
C MET A 1 10.75 3.53 -14.15
N ASN A 2 11.05 4.83 -14.06
CA ASN A 2 11.80 5.37 -12.92
C ASN A 2 10.81 5.73 -11.81
N SER A 3 10.77 4.94 -10.74
CA SER A 3 10.03 5.26 -9.52
C SER A 3 10.95 5.88 -8.48
N ARG A 4 10.34 6.56 -7.51
CA ARG A 4 10.97 7.03 -6.28
C ARG A 4 10.14 6.51 -5.13
N LEU A 5 10.81 6.13 -4.05
CA LEU A 5 10.15 5.68 -2.83
C LEU A 5 10.21 6.80 -1.81
N PHE A 6 9.05 7.18 -1.30
CA PHE A 6 8.91 8.16 -0.24
C PHE A 6 8.46 7.42 1.02
N ARG A 7 9.26 7.53 2.09
CA ARG A 7 8.93 6.95 3.40
C ARG A 7 8.32 8.03 4.27
N PHE A 8 7.23 7.67 4.95
CA PHE A 8 6.56 8.54 5.89
C PHE A 8 6.59 7.86 7.26
N ASP A 9 7.34 8.43 8.18
CA ASP A 9 7.39 8.00 9.57
C ASP A 9 6.38 8.84 10.37
N PHE A 10 5.27 8.21 10.77
CA PHE A 10 4.25 8.83 11.61
C PHE A 10 4.38 8.33 13.04
N ASP A 11 4.40 9.23 14.03
CA ASP A 11 4.26 8.84 15.44
C ASP A 11 2.84 8.35 15.73
N ARG A 12 1.84 9.15 15.32
CA ARG A 12 0.41 8.82 15.37
C ARG A 12 -0.28 9.36 14.13
N THR A 13 -0.99 8.48 13.42
CA THR A 13 -1.80 8.86 12.26
C THR A 13 -3.12 8.11 12.28
N HIS A 14 -4.14 8.68 11.65
CA HIS A 14 -5.46 8.08 11.51
C HIS A 14 -5.85 8.07 10.03
N PHE A 15 -5.78 6.90 9.42
CA PHE A 15 -6.37 6.66 8.10
C PHE A 15 -7.72 5.99 8.31
N GLY A 16 -8.81 6.74 8.19
CA GLY A 16 -10.15 6.25 8.54
C GLY A 16 -10.64 5.13 7.61
N ASP A 17 -11.41 4.20 8.15
CA ASP A 17 -12.01 3.08 7.42
C ASP A 17 -13.53 3.06 7.60
N HIS A 18 -14.25 3.88 6.82
CA HIS A 18 -15.70 4.09 6.90
C HIS A 18 -16.25 4.75 8.19
N GLY A 19 -15.37 5.15 9.13
CA GLY A 19 -15.75 5.77 10.40
C GLY A 19 -14.59 6.48 11.11
N LEU A 20 -14.87 7.09 12.27
CA LEU A 20 -13.86 7.71 13.14
C LEU A 20 -13.32 6.71 14.18
N GLU A 21 -14.12 5.68 14.46
CA GLU A 21 -13.82 4.58 15.36
C GLU A 21 -12.88 3.53 14.75
N SER A 22 -12.73 3.55 13.42
CA SER A 22 -12.00 2.57 12.64
C SER A 22 -10.86 3.22 11.86
N SER A 23 -9.71 2.56 11.86
CA SER A 23 -8.56 2.99 11.08
C SER A 23 -7.92 1.81 10.36
N THR A 24 -7.27 2.12 9.24
CA THR A 24 -6.47 1.19 8.45
C THR A 24 -4.99 1.56 8.51
N ILE A 25 -4.13 0.58 8.23
CA ILE A 25 -2.67 0.73 8.26
C ILE A 25 -2.11 1.43 7.02
N SER A 26 -2.89 1.50 5.93
CA SER A 26 -2.50 2.08 4.65
C SER A 26 -3.36 3.29 4.29
N CYS A 27 -2.76 4.30 3.67
CA CYS A 27 -3.51 5.44 3.14
C CYS A 27 -3.79 5.24 1.64
N PRO A 28 -5.05 5.29 1.19
CA PRO A 28 -5.39 5.25 -0.23
C PRO A 28 -4.73 6.37 -1.05
N ALA A 29 -4.34 6.07 -2.29
CA ALA A 29 -3.65 7.02 -3.16
C ALA A 29 -4.47 8.28 -3.47
N ASP A 30 -5.80 8.16 -3.55
CA ASP A 30 -6.71 9.29 -3.77
C ASP A 30 -6.77 10.24 -2.56
N THR A 31 -6.66 9.70 -1.35
CA THR A 31 -6.59 10.46 -0.11
C THR A 31 -5.28 11.23 -0.03
N LEU A 32 -4.15 10.59 -0.34
CA LEU A 32 -2.86 11.26 -0.45
C LEU A 32 -2.88 12.34 -1.54
N TYR A 33 -3.45 12.04 -2.72
CA TYR A 33 -3.57 12.99 -3.81
C TYR A 33 -4.44 14.20 -3.43
N SER A 34 -5.53 13.96 -2.71
CA SER A 34 -6.39 15.03 -2.18
C SER A 34 -5.62 15.94 -1.21
N ALA A 35 -4.79 15.37 -0.34
CA ALA A 35 -3.92 16.16 0.54
C ALA A 35 -2.90 16.98 -0.26
N LEU A 36 -2.29 16.42 -1.31
CA LEU A 36 -1.40 17.16 -2.20
C LEU A 36 -2.10 18.32 -2.92
N CYS A 37 -3.36 18.16 -3.33
CA CYS A 37 -4.15 19.25 -3.90
C CYS A 37 -4.37 20.39 -2.90
N VAL A 38 -4.65 20.07 -1.63
CA VAL A 38 -4.80 21.07 -0.56
C VAL A 38 -3.48 21.81 -0.33
N GLU A 39 -2.35 21.10 -0.28
CA GLU A 39 -1.05 21.75 -0.09
C GLU A 39 -0.62 22.58 -1.32
N ALA A 40 -0.91 22.12 -2.54
CA ALA A 40 -0.67 22.89 -3.77
C ALA A 40 -1.44 24.22 -3.75
N LEU A 41 -2.73 24.19 -3.35
CA LEU A 41 -3.53 25.40 -3.16
C LEU A 41 -2.92 26.34 -2.11
N ARG A 42 -2.42 25.81 -0.99
CA ARG A 42 -1.83 26.62 0.09
C ARG A 42 -0.50 27.26 -0.32
N MET A 43 0.32 26.56 -1.09
CA MET A 43 1.66 27.01 -1.48
C MET A 43 1.66 27.93 -2.70
N GLY A 44 0.80 27.65 -3.69
CA GLY A 44 0.83 28.33 -5.00
C GLY A 44 -0.54 28.66 -5.57
N GLY A 45 -1.61 28.55 -4.78
CA GLY A 45 -2.96 28.90 -5.19
C GLY A 45 -3.48 28.06 -6.36
N GLN A 46 -4.38 28.66 -7.13
CA GLN A 46 -5.06 27.99 -8.24
C GLN A 46 -4.09 27.58 -9.36
N GLN A 47 -2.98 28.30 -9.54
CA GLN A 47 -1.99 27.98 -10.57
C GLN A 47 -1.32 26.64 -10.28
N LEU A 48 -0.73 26.47 -9.09
CA LEU A 48 -0.02 25.24 -8.74
C LEU A 48 -0.97 24.04 -8.66
N LEU A 49 -2.19 24.24 -8.17
CA LEU A 49 -3.22 23.19 -8.23
C LEU A 49 -3.52 22.79 -9.69
N GLY A 50 -3.68 23.77 -10.58
CA GLY A 50 -3.94 23.52 -12.00
C GLY A 50 -2.82 22.72 -12.67
N GLU A 51 -1.56 23.05 -12.35
CA GLU A 51 -0.38 22.32 -12.82
C GLU A 51 -0.36 20.87 -12.31
N LEU A 52 -0.65 20.65 -11.02
CA LEU A 52 -0.75 19.31 -10.43
C LEU A 52 -1.83 18.47 -11.11
N VAL A 53 -3.03 19.02 -11.28
CA VAL A 53 -4.17 18.32 -11.90
C VAL A 53 -3.94 18.02 -13.38
N ALA A 54 -3.25 18.90 -14.09
CA ALA A 54 -2.91 18.70 -15.50
C ALA A 54 -1.75 17.71 -15.71
N CYS A 55 -1.03 17.31 -14.65
CA CYS A 55 0.13 16.42 -14.74
C CYS A 55 -0.27 14.96 -15.01
N SER A 56 -0.36 14.59 -16.28
CA SER A 56 -0.72 13.22 -16.71
C SER A 56 0.36 12.15 -16.45
N THR A 57 1.58 12.58 -16.10
CA THR A 57 2.71 11.69 -15.84
C THR A 57 2.83 11.28 -14.38
N LEU A 58 2.19 12.01 -13.46
CA LEU A 58 2.23 11.69 -12.04
C LEU A 58 1.42 10.42 -11.78
N ARG A 59 2.07 9.41 -11.21
CA ARG A 59 1.45 8.16 -10.78
C ARG A 59 1.83 7.91 -9.34
N LEU A 60 0.82 7.79 -8.48
CA LEU A 60 0.98 7.49 -7.07
C LEU A 60 0.43 6.09 -6.79
N THR A 61 1.01 5.43 -5.80
CA THR A 61 0.45 4.23 -5.19
C THR A 61 -0.19 4.61 -3.86
N ASP A 62 -0.94 3.68 -3.28
CA ASP A 62 -1.30 3.78 -1.87
C ASP A 62 -0.02 3.93 -1.01
N LEU A 63 -0.16 4.55 0.16
CA LEU A 63 0.88 4.48 1.20
C LEU A 63 0.80 3.10 1.84
N LEU A 64 1.80 2.29 1.54
CA LEU A 64 1.91 0.92 2.01
C LEU A 64 2.77 0.84 3.28
N PRO A 65 2.49 -0.11 4.18
CA PRO A 65 3.27 -0.28 5.39
C PRO A 65 4.68 -0.81 5.12
N TYR A 66 5.60 -0.51 6.03
CA TYR A 66 6.93 -1.10 6.07
C TYR A 66 7.37 -1.31 7.52
N VAL A 67 8.27 -2.26 7.73
CA VAL A 67 8.88 -2.55 9.05
C VAL A 67 10.39 -2.58 8.86
N GLY A 68 11.10 -1.60 9.45
CA GLY A 68 12.54 -1.47 9.27
C GLY A 68 12.95 -1.37 7.78
N PRO A 69 13.73 -2.33 7.25
CA PRO A 69 14.10 -2.34 5.83
C PRO A 69 13.03 -2.97 4.91
N ASP A 70 12.05 -3.68 5.46
CA ASP A 70 11.12 -4.51 4.70
C ASP A 70 9.86 -3.73 4.29
N TYR A 71 9.68 -3.58 2.98
CA TYR A 71 8.47 -3.00 2.40
C TYR A 71 7.41 -4.06 2.22
N LEU A 72 6.19 -3.76 2.64
CA LEU A 72 5.07 -4.67 2.49
C LEU A 72 4.21 -4.26 1.30
N VAL A 73 3.72 -5.25 0.55
CA VAL A 73 2.84 -5.06 -0.60
C VAL A 73 1.51 -5.77 -0.34
N PRO A 74 0.38 -5.24 -0.85
CA PRO A 74 -0.90 -5.88 -0.68
C PRO A 74 -0.88 -7.26 -1.32
N LYS A 75 -1.47 -8.23 -0.63
CA LYS A 75 -1.54 -9.61 -1.15
C LYS A 75 -2.30 -9.64 -2.47
N PRO A 76 -1.67 -10.10 -3.57
CA PRO A 76 -2.37 -10.20 -4.84
C PRO A 76 -3.65 -11.02 -4.72
N LEU A 77 -4.71 -10.56 -5.40
CA LEU A 77 -5.91 -11.36 -5.64
C LEU A 77 -5.65 -12.37 -6.76
N HIS A 78 -4.66 -13.24 -6.53
CA HIS A 78 -4.27 -14.28 -7.48
C HIS A 78 -4.64 -15.65 -6.91
N SER A 79 -5.29 -16.48 -7.73
CA SER A 79 -5.57 -17.86 -7.39
C SER A 79 -4.30 -18.68 -7.59
N VAL A 80 -3.50 -18.79 -6.53
CA VAL A 80 -2.33 -19.67 -6.54
C VAL A 80 -2.84 -21.11 -6.67
N ARG A 81 -2.38 -21.82 -7.71
CA ARG A 81 -2.59 -23.28 -7.79
C ARG A 81 -1.76 -23.91 -6.68
N SER A 82 -2.38 -24.16 -5.53
CA SER A 82 -1.69 -24.79 -4.40
C SER A 82 -2.20 -26.21 -4.17
N ASP A 83 -1.26 -27.14 -4.23
CA ASP A 83 -1.38 -28.52 -3.70
C ASP A 83 -1.33 -28.52 -2.16
N GLY A 84 -1.20 -27.34 -1.56
CA GLY A 84 -1.13 -27.12 -0.12
C GLY A 84 -2.42 -27.48 0.63
N SER A 85 -2.23 -27.72 1.93
CA SER A 85 -3.30 -28.15 2.83
C SER A 85 -4.40 -27.09 3.01
N SER A 86 -5.57 -27.51 3.49
CA SER A 86 -6.69 -26.61 3.79
C SER A 86 -6.32 -25.51 4.80
N MET A 87 -5.35 -25.76 5.68
CA MET A 87 -4.85 -24.77 6.64
C MET A 87 -4.04 -23.66 5.96
N GLN A 88 -3.13 -24.01 5.04
CA GLN A 88 -2.33 -23.04 4.28
C GLN A 88 -3.23 -22.12 3.43
N LYS A 89 -4.30 -22.68 2.85
CA LYS A 89 -5.29 -21.91 2.08
C LYS A 89 -6.06 -20.90 2.95
N LYS A 90 -6.36 -21.25 4.21
CA LYS A 90 -7.00 -20.32 5.17
C LYS A 90 -6.06 -19.21 5.60
N LEU A 91 -4.79 -19.53 5.85
CA LEU A 91 -3.77 -18.56 6.25
C LEU A 91 -3.49 -17.56 5.12
N ALA A 92 -3.31 -18.04 3.89
CA ALA A 92 -3.16 -17.21 2.70
C ALA A 92 -4.32 -16.22 2.49
N LYS A 93 -5.55 -16.61 2.84
CA LYS A 93 -6.72 -15.72 2.74
C LYS A 93 -6.74 -14.61 3.80
N LYS A 94 -6.12 -14.83 4.96
CA LYS A 94 -6.09 -13.85 6.07
C LYS A 94 -4.99 -12.82 5.92
N ILE A 95 -3.93 -13.13 5.18
CA ILE A 95 -2.81 -12.21 4.97
C ILE A 95 -3.27 -11.02 4.11
N GLY A 96 -3.21 -9.81 4.67
CA GLY A 96 -3.48 -8.57 3.94
C GLY A 96 -2.27 -8.05 3.17
N PHE A 97 -1.08 -8.18 3.75
CA PHE A 97 0.18 -7.71 3.19
C PHE A 97 1.29 -8.77 3.34
N LEU A 98 2.22 -8.80 2.39
CA LEU A 98 3.43 -9.63 2.45
C LEU A 98 4.68 -8.81 2.14
N PRO A 99 5.88 -9.23 2.56
CA PRO A 99 7.12 -8.58 2.14
C PRO A 99 7.26 -8.58 0.61
N ALA A 100 7.63 -7.44 0.03
CA ALA A 100 7.81 -7.29 -1.41
C ALA A 100 8.75 -8.35 -2.00
N ALA A 101 9.77 -8.76 -1.24
CA ALA A 101 10.72 -9.81 -1.61
C ALA A 101 10.05 -11.19 -1.80
N GLN A 102 8.93 -11.46 -1.14
CA GLN A 102 8.19 -12.72 -1.23
C GLN A 102 7.12 -12.72 -2.33
N LEU A 103 6.92 -11.60 -3.02
CA LEU A 103 5.86 -11.46 -4.03
C LEU A 103 6.02 -12.47 -5.19
N GLY A 104 7.26 -12.69 -5.65
CA GLY A 104 7.54 -13.69 -6.69
C GLY A 104 7.15 -15.10 -6.24
N SER A 105 7.71 -15.55 -5.10
CA SER A 105 7.38 -16.87 -4.53
C SER A 105 5.90 -17.04 -4.21
N PHE A 106 5.19 -15.97 -3.86
CA PHE A 106 3.75 -16.02 -3.61
C PHE A 106 2.98 -16.29 -4.91
N LEU A 107 3.32 -15.58 -5.99
CA LEU A 107 2.71 -15.76 -7.31
C LEU A 107 3.01 -17.15 -7.90
N ASP A 108 4.22 -17.66 -7.66
CA ASP A 108 4.64 -19.00 -8.09
C ASP A 108 4.08 -20.14 -7.20
N GLY A 109 3.48 -19.81 -6.06
CA GLY A 109 2.90 -20.76 -5.12
C GLY A 109 3.89 -21.54 -4.26
N THR A 110 5.12 -21.05 -4.17
CA THR A 110 6.23 -21.65 -3.41
C THR A 110 6.52 -20.91 -2.09
N ALA A 111 5.82 -19.80 -1.82
CA ALA A 111 6.00 -19.03 -0.59
C ALA A 111 5.65 -19.85 0.65
N ASP A 112 6.55 -19.82 1.65
CA ASP A 112 6.26 -20.34 2.98
C ASP A 112 5.42 -19.32 3.75
N LEU A 113 4.14 -19.63 3.91
CA LEU A 113 3.17 -18.76 4.57
C LEU A 113 3.09 -19.00 6.10
N ASN A 114 3.94 -19.87 6.66
CA ASN A 114 3.84 -20.29 8.06
C ASN A 114 4.29 -19.23 9.07
N GLU A 115 4.96 -18.16 8.66
CA GLU A 115 5.33 -17.05 9.54
C GLU A 115 4.59 -15.76 9.16
N PRO A 116 3.89 -15.10 10.10
CA PRO A 116 3.41 -13.74 9.87
C PRO A 116 4.62 -12.81 9.67
N PRO A 117 4.50 -11.77 8.83
CA PRO A 117 5.55 -10.76 8.70
C PRO A 117 5.84 -10.17 10.09
N ARG A 118 7.11 -10.22 10.50
CA ARG A 118 7.57 -9.68 11.80
C ARG A 118 7.56 -8.15 11.78
#